data_AF-A0A8J3T182-F1
#
_entry.id   AF-A0A8J3T182-F1
#
_cell.length_a   1.000
_cell.length_b   1.000
_cell.length_c   1.000
_cell.angle_alpha   90.00
_cell.angle_beta   90.00
_cell.angle_gamma   90.00
#
_symmetry.space_group_name_H-M   'P 1'
#
loop_
_entity.id
_entity.type
_entity.pdbx_description
1 polymer ?
#
loop_
_entity_poly.entity_id
_entity_poly.type
_entity_poly.pdbx_seq_one_letter_code
_entity_poly.pdbx_strand_id
1 'polypeptide(L)'
;MDLFEHQAKELFAEYGIPVPRGIVAHTVEEARAAAEELTGRVVVKAQVKTGGRGKAGGVKVADDAADAERKATDILGMDIKGHTVHKVLIEEASNIAEEYYFSFLLDRANRTFLAICSAAGGMDIEEVAHSTPEKVAKVPVSPIEGVDRAKAREIAEAGGLPERSLDGAAELIEKLWAAFVDEDATLVEVNPMILSADGQVKALDGKVTLDDNAAFRQPEHEAYADKAAEDPLEAAAKAKDLNYVKLEGSVGIIGNGAGLVMSTLDVVAYAGEAFPGQPKPANFLDIGGGASAEVMAAGLEIIISDPSVKSIFVNVFGGITACDAVANGIVSAFQLLESRGEAVTRPLVVRLDGNNALLGRQILADAKLSGVELVDTMDDAAKRAAELAAVGA
;
A
#
# COMPACT_ATOMS: atom_id res chain seq x y z
N MET A 1 5.45 -2.07 3.83
CA MET A 1 5.96 -1.63 2.51
C MET A 1 5.86 -2.74 1.49
N ASP A 2 5.23 -2.51 0.34
CA ASP A 2 5.27 -3.45 -0.80
C ASP A 2 6.50 -3.20 -1.68
N LEU A 3 7.13 -4.29 -2.13
CA LEU A 3 8.25 -4.26 -3.07
C LEU A 3 7.78 -4.34 -4.53
N PHE A 4 8.57 -3.76 -5.44
CA PHE A 4 8.48 -4.12 -6.86
C PHE A 4 9.02 -5.53 -7.10
N GLU A 5 8.63 -6.15 -8.21
CA GLU A 5 9.13 -7.49 -8.56
C GLU A 5 10.66 -7.56 -8.64
N HIS A 6 11.32 -6.59 -9.30
CA HIS A 6 12.80 -6.60 -9.37
C HIS A 6 13.44 -6.53 -7.98
N GLN A 7 12.89 -5.74 -7.05
CA GLN A 7 13.38 -5.64 -5.67
C GLN A 7 13.15 -6.95 -4.91
N ALA A 8 11.98 -7.58 -5.08
CA ALA A 8 11.72 -8.90 -4.52
C ALA A 8 12.72 -9.95 -5.06
N LYS A 9 13.09 -9.89 -6.34
CA LYS A 9 14.07 -10.79 -6.95
C LYS A 9 15.50 -10.52 -6.51
N GLU A 10 15.89 -9.26 -6.36
CA GLU A 10 17.18 -8.87 -5.78
C GLU A 10 17.29 -9.43 -4.35
N LEU A 11 16.25 -9.23 -3.54
CA LEU A 11 16.15 -9.82 -2.21
C LEU A 11 16.26 -11.35 -2.26
N PHE A 12 15.49 -12.02 -3.12
CA PHE A 12 15.57 -13.48 -3.28
C PHE A 12 17.00 -13.95 -3.65
N ALA A 13 17.70 -13.21 -4.53
CA ALA A 13 19.06 -13.53 -4.91
C ALA A 13 20.05 -13.44 -3.73
N GLU A 14 19.86 -12.49 -2.81
CA GLU A 14 20.67 -12.36 -1.58
C GLU A 14 20.54 -13.60 -0.67
N TYR A 15 19.36 -14.22 -0.64
CA TYR A 15 19.12 -15.49 0.07
C TYR A 15 19.49 -16.73 -0.76
N GLY A 16 20.11 -16.55 -1.94
CA GLY A 16 20.53 -17.64 -2.82
C GLY A 16 19.36 -18.39 -3.46
N ILE A 17 18.21 -17.72 -3.62
CA ILE A 17 17.05 -18.25 -4.34
C ILE A 17 17.28 -18.04 -5.85
N PRO A 18 17.16 -19.10 -6.68
CA PRO A 18 17.35 -18.95 -8.11
C PRO A 18 16.25 -18.08 -8.74
N VAL A 19 16.65 -16.94 -9.28
CA VAL A 19 15.83 -16.04 -10.11
C VAL A 19 16.46 -15.90 -11.50
N PRO A 20 15.68 -15.67 -12.56
CA PRO A 20 16.26 -15.34 -13.85
C PRO A 20 16.98 -13.99 -13.80
N ARG A 21 18.01 -13.82 -14.62
CA ARG A 21 18.72 -12.53 -14.70
C ARG A 21 17.80 -11.51 -15.36
N GLY A 22 17.71 -10.34 -14.74
CA GLY A 22 16.93 -9.23 -15.25
C GLY A 22 17.60 -7.88 -15.02
N ILE A 23 17.21 -6.90 -15.84
CA ILE A 23 17.74 -5.53 -15.85
C ILE A 23 16.55 -4.58 -15.89
N VAL A 24 16.54 -3.60 -14.98
CA VAL A 24 15.50 -2.57 -14.95
C VAL A 24 15.80 -1.50 -15.99
N ALA A 25 14.77 -1.08 -16.72
CA ALA A 25 14.84 -0.01 -17.70
C ALA A 25 13.73 1.03 -17.44
N HIS A 26 14.11 2.30 -17.49
CA HIS A 26 13.23 3.46 -17.36
C HIS A 26 12.84 4.05 -18.71
N THR A 27 13.59 3.74 -19.76
CA THR A 27 13.37 4.20 -21.12
C THR A 27 13.28 3.04 -22.09
N VAL A 28 12.73 3.30 -23.27
CA VAL A 28 12.62 2.32 -24.35
C VAL A 28 14.01 1.92 -24.85
N GLU A 29 14.94 2.87 -24.89
CA GLU A 29 16.34 2.68 -25.26
C GLU A 29 17.08 1.79 -24.26
N GLU A 30 16.88 2.02 -22.95
CA GLU A 30 17.41 1.15 -21.90
C GLU A 30 16.84 -0.26 -21.99
N ALA A 31 15.55 -0.41 -22.31
CA ALA A 31 14.91 -1.72 -22.46
C ALA A 31 15.53 -2.52 -23.62
N ARG A 32 15.82 -1.84 -24.74
CA ARG A 32 16.54 -2.44 -25.87
C ARG A 32 17.96 -2.85 -25.46
N ALA A 33 18.71 -1.95 -24.83
CA ALA A 33 20.09 -2.22 -24.41
C ALA A 33 20.17 -3.41 -23.44
N ALA A 34 19.24 -3.48 -22.48
CA ALA A 34 19.09 -4.62 -21.57
C ALA A 34 18.84 -5.93 -22.32
N ALA A 35 17.96 -5.93 -23.33
CA ALA A 35 17.70 -7.11 -24.15
C ALA A 35 18.92 -7.53 -24.99
N GLU A 36 19.73 -6.58 -25.47
CA GLU A 36 21.00 -6.87 -26.16
C GLU A 36 22.03 -7.50 -25.21
N GLU A 37 22.06 -7.07 -23.95
CA GLU A 37 22.97 -7.60 -22.92
C GLU A 37 22.57 -9.00 -22.43
N LEU A 38 21.28 -9.26 -22.22
CA LEU A 38 20.79 -10.56 -21.76
C LEU A 38 20.90 -11.63 -22.86
N THR A 39 20.89 -11.22 -24.13
CA THR A 39 20.99 -12.05 -25.33
C THR A 39 19.84 -13.06 -25.50
N GLY A 40 19.28 -13.14 -26.71
CA GLY A 40 18.20 -14.08 -27.01
C GLY A 40 16.81 -13.57 -26.61
N ARG A 41 15.92 -14.50 -26.25
CA ARG A 41 14.51 -14.22 -25.94
C ARG A 41 14.39 -13.67 -24.52
N VAL A 42 13.68 -12.56 -24.35
CA VAL A 42 13.47 -11.90 -23.07
C VAL A 42 11.99 -11.72 -22.75
N VAL A 43 11.67 -11.30 -21.54
CA VAL A 43 10.33 -10.91 -21.11
C VAL A 43 10.38 -9.48 -20.62
N VAL A 44 9.48 -8.63 -21.14
CA VAL A 44 9.28 -7.24 -20.70
C VAL A 44 8.14 -7.24 -19.68
N LYS A 45 8.44 -6.89 -18.42
CA LYS A 45 7.51 -6.94 -17.28
C LYS A 45 7.34 -5.56 -16.65
N ALA A 46 6.13 -5.03 -16.68
CA ALA A 46 5.75 -3.81 -15.99
C ALA A 46 6.08 -3.88 -14.50
N GLN A 47 6.74 -2.84 -13.97
CA GLN A 47 7.04 -2.74 -12.55
C GLN A 47 6.01 -1.83 -11.88
N VAL A 48 5.01 -2.45 -11.27
CA VAL A 48 3.96 -1.83 -10.46
C VAL A 48 3.68 -2.72 -9.25
N LYS A 49 3.29 -2.12 -8.11
CA LYS A 49 3.06 -2.83 -6.84
C LYS A 49 1.66 -3.47 -6.78
N THR A 50 1.21 -4.06 -7.89
CA THR A 50 -0.09 -4.73 -8.00
C THR A 50 0.00 -6.00 -8.82
N GLY A 51 -0.82 -6.99 -8.46
CA GLY A 51 -0.91 -8.28 -9.15
C GLY A 51 -1.77 -8.22 -10.42
N GLY A 52 -1.70 -9.27 -11.24
CA GLY A 52 -2.52 -9.41 -12.47
C GLY A 52 -1.98 -8.63 -13.68
N ARG A 53 -0.71 -8.22 -13.65
CA ARG A 53 -0.02 -7.46 -14.71
C ARG A 53 -0.08 -8.17 -16.07
N GLY A 54 0.06 -9.50 -16.09
CA GLY A 54 -0.05 -10.29 -17.32
C GLY A 54 -1.43 -10.18 -17.99
N LYS A 55 -2.51 -10.30 -17.21
CA LYS A 55 -3.89 -10.14 -17.70
C LYS A 55 -4.14 -8.71 -18.22
N ALA A 56 -3.46 -7.70 -17.66
CA ALA A 56 -3.54 -6.30 -18.10
C ALA A 56 -2.64 -5.97 -19.31
N GLY A 57 -1.87 -6.92 -19.83
CA GLY A 57 -0.95 -6.69 -20.96
C GLY A 57 0.42 -6.11 -20.57
N GLY A 58 0.71 -6.00 -19.28
CA GLY A 58 1.98 -5.51 -18.73
C GLY A 58 3.11 -6.56 -18.71
N VAL A 59 2.89 -7.77 -19.23
CA VAL A 59 3.93 -8.81 -19.33
C VAL A 59 3.94 -9.35 -20.76
N LYS A 60 5.05 -9.17 -21.48
CA LYS A 60 5.18 -9.58 -22.89
C LYS A 60 6.52 -10.24 -23.15
N VAL A 61 6.51 -11.46 -23.69
CA VAL A 61 7.73 -12.15 -24.17
C VAL A 61 8.20 -11.48 -25.46
N ALA A 62 9.47 -11.09 -25.58
CA ALA A 62 10.10 -10.51 -26.76
C ALA A 62 11.16 -11.44 -27.36
N ASP A 63 11.15 -11.60 -28.68
CA ASP A 63 12.02 -12.57 -29.37
C ASP A 63 13.44 -12.03 -29.62
N ASP A 64 13.61 -10.71 -29.67
CA ASP A 64 14.89 -10.02 -29.84
C ASP A 64 14.83 -8.60 -29.24
N ALA A 65 15.95 -7.87 -29.28
CA ALA A 65 16.06 -6.53 -28.72
C ALA A 65 15.13 -5.49 -29.39
N ALA A 66 14.91 -5.58 -30.70
CA ALA A 66 14.01 -4.67 -31.40
C ALA A 66 12.54 -4.96 -31.05
N ASP A 67 12.21 -6.20 -30.76
CA ASP A 67 10.91 -6.60 -30.24
C ASP A 67 10.72 -6.20 -28.78
N ALA A 68 11.76 -6.24 -27.96
CA ALA A 68 11.75 -5.74 -26.59
C ALA A 68 11.50 -4.22 -26.57
N GLU A 69 12.15 -3.47 -27.45
CA GLU A 69 11.93 -2.03 -27.66
C GLU A 69 10.45 -1.69 -27.95
N ARG A 70 9.84 -2.40 -28.90
CA ARG A 70 8.40 -2.22 -29.22
C ARG A 70 7.52 -2.55 -28.03
N LYS A 71 7.79 -3.66 -27.34
CA LYS A 71 6.98 -4.11 -26.20
C LYS A 71 7.11 -3.17 -25.00
N ALA A 72 8.29 -2.61 -24.77
CA ALA A 72 8.53 -1.58 -23.77
C ALA A 72 7.77 -0.29 -24.12
N THR A 73 7.74 0.10 -25.40
CA THR A 73 6.95 1.26 -25.87
C THR A 73 5.46 1.11 -25.55
N ASP A 74 4.92 -0.10 -25.69
CA ASP A 74 3.51 -0.35 -25.35
C ASP A 74 3.23 -0.35 -23.83
N ILE A 75 4.23 -0.67 -23.01
CA ILE A 75 4.08 -0.91 -21.57
C ILE A 75 4.38 0.34 -20.75
N LEU A 76 5.43 1.09 -21.09
CA LEU A 76 5.79 2.32 -20.38
C LEU A 76 4.67 3.36 -20.53
N GLY A 77 4.23 3.93 -19.40
CA GLY A 77 3.10 4.86 -19.33
C GLY A 77 1.72 4.21 -19.30
N MET A 78 1.61 2.88 -19.39
CA MET A 78 0.35 2.16 -19.20
C MET A 78 -0.17 2.36 -17.77
N ASP A 79 -1.49 2.51 -17.61
CA ASP A 79 -2.13 2.38 -16.29
C ASP A 79 -2.53 0.92 -16.05
N ILE A 80 -2.08 0.36 -14.93
CA ILE A 80 -2.46 -0.97 -14.46
C ILE A 80 -3.15 -0.81 -13.12
N LYS A 81 -4.49 -0.80 -13.13
CA LYS A 81 -5.33 -0.68 -11.92
C LYS A 81 -5.02 0.58 -11.10
N GLY A 82 -4.80 1.73 -11.74
CA GLY A 82 -4.45 2.98 -11.08
C GLY A 82 -2.95 3.18 -10.84
N HIS A 83 -2.10 2.22 -11.24
CA HIS A 83 -0.66 2.36 -11.17
C HIS A 83 -0.07 2.64 -12.56
N THR A 84 0.48 3.83 -12.75
CA THR A 84 1.21 4.17 -13.98
C THR A 84 2.56 3.46 -14.01
N VAL A 85 2.87 2.81 -15.13
CA VAL A 85 4.13 2.09 -15.33
C VAL A 85 5.25 3.06 -15.70
N HIS A 86 6.17 3.33 -14.77
CA HIS A 86 7.32 4.22 -15.00
C HIS A 86 8.63 3.49 -15.33
N LYS A 87 8.66 2.17 -15.14
CA LYS A 87 9.83 1.32 -15.41
C LYS A 87 9.40 -0.10 -15.74
N VAL A 88 10.23 -0.81 -16.48
CA VAL A 88 10.04 -2.21 -16.87
C VAL A 88 11.24 -3.04 -16.43
N LEU A 89 11.01 -4.31 -16.11
CA LEU A 89 12.05 -5.31 -15.94
C LEU A 89 12.18 -6.09 -17.25
N ILE A 90 13.38 -6.10 -17.83
CA ILE A 90 13.74 -6.95 -18.95
C ILE A 90 14.45 -8.17 -18.39
N GLU A 91 13.90 -9.35 -18.63
CA GLU A 91 14.35 -10.59 -17.98
C GLU A 91 14.59 -11.70 -18.99
N GLU A 92 15.58 -12.57 -18.75
CA GLU A 92 15.81 -13.77 -19.55
C GLU A 92 14.57 -14.68 -19.58
N ALA A 93 14.13 -15.08 -20.78
CA ALA A 93 13.01 -16.00 -20.90
C ALA A 93 13.38 -17.40 -20.38
N SER A 94 12.63 -17.89 -19.40
CA SER A 94 12.81 -19.24 -18.86
C SER A 94 12.11 -20.29 -19.73
N ASN A 95 12.73 -21.47 -19.88
CA ASN A 95 12.10 -22.62 -20.52
C ASN A 95 11.29 -23.40 -19.48
N ILE A 96 10.00 -23.08 -19.38
CA ILE A 96 9.11 -23.55 -18.31
C ILE A 96 8.55 -24.93 -18.67
N ALA A 97 8.79 -25.92 -17.80
CA ALA A 97 8.18 -27.24 -17.90
C ALA A 97 6.87 -27.32 -17.10
N GLU A 98 6.86 -26.74 -15.89
CA GLU A 98 5.68 -26.66 -15.02
C GLU A 98 5.70 -25.36 -14.21
N GLU A 99 4.52 -24.91 -13.79
CA GLU A 99 4.31 -23.72 -12.97
C GLU A 99 3.55 -24.08 -11.69
N TYR A 100 4.06 -23.60 -10.57
CA TYR A 100 3.51 -23.80 -9.23
C TYR A 100 3.26 -22.44 -8.56
N TYR A 101 2.44 -22.45 -7.52
CA TYR A 101 2.22 -21.32 -6.64
C TYR A 101 2.81 -21.63 -5.26
N PHE A 102 3.47 -20.64 -4.67
CA PHE A 102 3.91 -20.71 -3.28
C PHE A 102 3.83 -19.35 -2.58
N SER A 103 3.41 -19.33 -1.31
CA SER A 103 3.54 -18.16 -0.45
C SER A 103 3.66 -18.49 1.04
N PHE A 104 4.28 -17.57 1.79
CA PHE A 104 4.16 -17.44 3.24
C PHE A 104 3.44 -16.13 3.57
N LEU A 105 2.54 -16.18 4.54
CA LEU A 105 1.88 -14.98 5.06
C LEU A 105 1.58 -15.08 6.56
N LEU A 106 1.33 -13.93 7.18
CA LEU A 106 0.77 -13.86 8.53
C LEU A 106 -0.74 -14.16 8.51
N ASP A 107 -1.14 -15.34 9.01
CA ASP A 107 -2.54 -15.70 9.20
C ASP A 107 -3.08 -15.08 10.51
N ARG A 108 -3.70 -13.93 10.35
CA ARG A 108 -4.28 -13.15 11.45
C ARG A 108 -5.42 -13.89 12.16
N ALA A 109 -6.19 -14.72 11.46
CA ALA A 109 -7.34 -15.41 12.04
C ALA A 109 -6.88 -16.50 13.02
N ASN A 110 -5.85 -17.26 12.63
CA ASN A 110 -5.29 -18.32 13.45
C ASN A 110 -4.11 -17.87 14.32
N ARG A 111 -3.63 -16.63 14.15
CA ARG A 111 -2.50 -16.03 14.88
C ARG A 111 -1.22 -16.85 14.72
N THR A 112 -0.94 -17.24 13.48
CA THR A 112 0.20 -18.07 13.09
C THR A 112 0.73 -17.63 11.73
N PHE A 113 1.87 -18.16 11.31
CA PHE A 113 2.28 -18.10 9.91
C PHE A 113 1.63 -19.23 9.11
N LEU A 114 1.34 -18.97 7.84
CA LEU A 114 0.72 -19.92 6.94
C LEU A 114 1.50 -20.02 5.64
N ALA A 115 1.84 -21.26 5.27
CA ALA A 115 2.34 -21.56 3.93
C ALA A 115 1.16 -21.96 3.04
N ILE A 116 1.07 -21.37 1.85
CA ILE A 116 0.15 -21.78 0.80
C ILE A 116 0.95 -22.35 -0.35
N CYS A 117 0.64 -23.57 -0.79
CA CYS A 117 1.31 -24.21 -1.92
C CYS A 117 0.30 -24.89 -2.83
N SER A 118 0.53 -24.83 -4.14
CA SER A 118 -0.34 -25.45 -5.13
C SER A 118 0.42 -25.77 -6.41
N ALA A 119 0.20 -26.97 -6.95
CA ALA A 119 0.66 -27.36 -8.28
C ALA A 119 -0.05 -26.60 -9.43
N ALA A 120 -1.08 -25.79 -9.11
CA ALA A 120 -1.79 -24.93 -10.06
C ALA A 120 -1.21 -23.50 -10.04
N GLY A 121 0.03 -23.34 -10.53
CA GLY A 121 0.69 -22.03 -10.64
C GLY A 121 0.28 -21.22 -11.86
N GLY A 122 0.78 -19.98 -11.95
CA GLY A 122 0.55 -19.09 -13.09
C GLY A 122 -0.87 -18.49 -13.15
N MET A 123 -1.69 -18.76 -12.13
CA MET A 123 -3.05 -18.28 -11.98
C MET A 123 -3.22 -17.46 -10.69
N ASP A 124 -4.35 -16.78 -10.59
CA ASP A 124 -4.77 -16.08 -9.37
C ASP A 124 -5.13 -17.12 -8.31
N ILE A 125 -4.43 -17.10 -7.16
CA ILE A 125 -4.59 -18.15 -6.15
C ILE A 125 -5.95 -18.06 -5.47
N GLU A 126 -6.55 -16.88 -5.39
CA GLU A 126 -7.88 -16.65 -4.86
C GLU A 126 -8.94 -17.31 -5.75
N GLU A 127 -8.77 -17.23 -7.07
CA GLU A 127 -9.60 -17.95 -8.04
C GLU A 127 -9.49 -19.48 -7.88
N VAL A 128 -8.27 -20.00 -7.68
CA VAL A 128 -8.03 -21.44 -7.44
C VAL A 128 -8.64 -21.87 -6.10
N ALA A 129 -8.47 -21.08 -5.04
CA ALA A 129 -9.01 -21.36 -3.72
C ALA A 129 -10.55 -21.37 -3.70
N HIS A 130 -11.20 -20.59 -4.56
CA HIS A 130 -12.65 -20.60 -4.70
C HIS A 130 -13.15 -21.76 -5.58
N SER A 131 -12.50 -22.00 -6.73
CA SER A 131 -12.98 -22.96 -7.74
C SER A 131 -12.55 -24.40 -7.49
N THR A 132 -11.32 -24.61 -7.01
CA THR A 132 -10.71 -25.91 -6.72
C THR A 132 -9.93 -25.85 -5.40
N PRO A 133 -10.61 -25.63 -4.26
CA PRO A 133 -9.96 -25.47 -2.95
C PRO A 133 -9.08 -26.66 -2.56
N GLU A 134 -9.38 -27.86 -3.06
CA GLU A 134 -8.61 -29.08 -2.83
C GLU A 134 -7.20 -29.05 -3.44
N LYS A 135 -6.93 -28.15 -4.38
CA LYS A 135 -5.59 -27.94 -4.95
C LYS A 135 -4.74 -26.95 -4.15
N VAL A 136 -5.32 -26.29 -3.15
CA VAL A 136 -4.65 -25.26 -2.37
C VAL A 136 -4.29 -25.83 -1.00
N ALA A 137 -3.04 -26.26 -0.85
CA ALA A 137 -2.53 -26.67 0.43
C ALA A 137 -2.34 -25.45 1.34
N LYS A 138 -2.81 -25.56 2.58
CA LYS A 138 -2.66 -24.55 3.63
C LYS A 138 -1.99 -25.23 4.82
N VAL A 139 -0.71 -24.95 5.02
CA VAL A 139 0.12 -25.61 6.04
C VAL A 139 0.53 -24.57 7.09
N PRO A 140 0.04 -24.66 8.33
CA PRO A 140 0.48 -23.78 9.40
C PRO A 140 1.98 -23.96 9.68
N VAL A 141 2.66 -22.84 9.93
CA VAL A 141 4.08 -22.79 10.27
C VAL A 141 4.22 -22.29 11.70
N SER A 142 4.98 -23.05 12.50
CA SER A 142 5.29 -22.69 13.89
C SER A 142 6.25 -21.50 13.92
N PRO A 143 5.99 -20.44 14.70
CA PRO A 143 6.91 -19.32 14.85
C PRO A 143 8.17 -19.70 15.65
N ILE A 144 8.17 -20.82 16.36
CA ILE A 144 9.31 -21.29 17.17
C ILE A 144 10.20 -22.22 16.36
N GLU A 145 9.59 -23.15 15.62
CA GLU A 145 10.33 -24.17 14.86
C GLU A 145 10.70 -23.66 13.46
N GLY A 146 9.87 -22.80 12.87
CA GLY A 146 10.06 -22.30 11.52
C GLY A 146 9.85 -23.37 10.43
N VAL A 147 10.56 -23.20 9.32
CA VAL A 147 10.56 -24.14 8.19
C VAL A 147 12.00 -24.56 7.92
N ASP A 148 12.30 -25.82 8.22
CA ASP A 148 13.51 -26.49 7.76
C ASP A 148 13.25 -27.23 6.44
N ARG A 149 14.29 -27.85 5.86
CA ARG A 149 14.16 -28.65 4.63
C ARG A 149 13.06 -29.72 4.69
N ALA A 150 12.86 -30.37 5.84
CA ALA A 150 11.87 -31.45 5.97
C ALA A 150 10.45 -30.88 5.95
N LYS A 151 10.21 -29.78 6.69
CA LYS A 151 8.92 -29.07 6.67
C LYS A 151 8.65 -28.44 5.31
N ALA A 152 9.67 -27.89 4.66
CA ALA A 152 9.56 -27.37 3.30
C ALA A 152 9.12 -28.44 2.30
N ARG A 153 9.68 -29.65 2.41
CA ARG A 153 9.26 -30.80 1.59
C ARG A 153 7.82 -31.22 1.89
N GLU A 154 7.42 -31.30 3.16
CA GLU A 154 6.02 -31.58 3.55
C GLU A 154 5.05 -30.57 2.92
N ILE A 155 5.41 -29.29 2.90
CA ILE A 155 4.59 -28.24 2.27
C ILE A 155 4.46 -28.45 0.76
N ALA A 156 5.58 -28.74 0.08
CA ALA A 156 5.58 -29.01 -1.36
C ALA A 156 4.75 -30.26 -1.73
N GLU A 157 4.88 -31.34 -0.94
CA GLU A 157 4.10 -32.57 -1.10
C GLU A 157 2.61 -32.31 -0.88
N ALA A 158 2.25 -31.54 0.16
CA ALA A 158 0.86 -31.15 0.42
C ALA A 158 0.29 -30.31 -0.74
N GLY A 159 1.10 -29.44 -1.34
CA GLY A 159 0.75 -28.65 -2.53
C GLY A 159 0.56 -29.48 -3.81
N GLY A 160 0.83 -30.79 -3.77
CA GLY A 160 0.69 -31.69 -4.90
C GLY A 160 1.79 -31.54 -5.95
N LEU A 161 2.96 -30.98 -5.59
CA LEU A 161 4.08 -30.89 -6.50
C LEU A 161 4.60 -32.30 -6.87
N PRO A 162 5.00 -32.53 -8.12
CA PRO A 162 5.49 -33.84 -8.54
C PRO A 162 6.87 -34.15 -7.93
N GLU A 163 7.17 -35.44 -7.76
CA GLU A 163 8.44 -35.91 -7.16
C GLU A 163 9.69 -35.23 -7.73
N ARG A 164 9.72 -34.98 -9.04
CA ARG A 164 10.84 -34.36 -9.74
C ARG A 164 11.14 -32.92 -9.33
N SER A 165 10.18 -32.21 -8.72
CA SER A 165 10.38 -30.84 -8.25
C SER A 165 10.52 -30.74 -6.73
N LEU A 166 10.21 -31.78 -5.96
CA LEU A 166 10.15 -31.72 -4.49
C LEU A 166 11.45 -31.26 -3.84
N ASP A 167 12.60 -31.80 -4.25
CA ASP A 167 13.89 -31.43 -3.64
C ASP A 167 14.25 -29.96 -3.90
N GLY A 168 14.05 -29.50 -5.14
CA GLY A 168 14.30 -28.10 -5.52
C GLY A 168 13.29 -27.14 -4.91
N ALA A 169 12.02 -27.53 -4.84
CA ALA A 169 10.97 -26.77 -4.18
C ALA A 169 11.23 -26.67 -2.68
N ALA A 170 11.63 -27.76 -2.02
CA ALA A 170 11.97 -27.76 -0.60
C ALA A 170 13.17 -26.83 -0.31
N GLU A 171 14.16 -26.78 -1.21
CA GLU A 171 15.25 -25.78 -1.12
C GLU A 171 14.76 -24.35 -1.18
N LEU A 172 13.95 -24.06 -2.21
CA LEU A 172 13.47 -22.73 -2.46
C LEU A 172 12.57 -22.26 -1.32
N ILE A 173 11.67 -23.11 -0.84
CA ILE A 173 10.73 -22.83 0.26
C ILE A 173 11.47 -22.57 1.58
N GLU A 174 12.50 -23.36 1.91
CA GLU A 174 13.32 -23.13 3.11
C GLU A 174 14.02 -21.76 3.05
N LYS A 175 14.57 -21.39 1.89
CA LYS A 175 15.21 -20.07 1.69
C LYS A 175 14.20 -18.93 1.72
N LEU A 176 13.01 -19.10 1.14
CA LEU A 176 11.93 -18.11 1.23
C LEU A 176 11.48 -17.90 2.68
N TRP A 177 11.53 -18.94 3.51
CA TRP A 177 11.22 -18.81 4.93
C TRP A 177 12.28 -17.98 5.65
N ALA A 178 13.56 -18.22 5.38
CA ALA A 178 14.64 -17.39 5.90
C ALA A 178 14.44 -15.91 5.51
N ALA A 179 14.21 -15.63 4.22
CA ALA A 179 13.91 -14.28 3.75
C ALA A 179 12.66 -13.68 4.42
N PHE A 180 11.60 -14.46 4.60
CA PHE A 180 10.37 -14.01 5.25
C PHE A 180 10.63 -13.55 6.70
N VAL A 181 11.43 -14.31 7.47
CA VAL A 181 11.70 -14.03 8.88
C VAL A 181 12.76 -12.94 9.04
N ASP A 182 13.88 -13.05 8.33
CA ASP A 182 15.03 -12.15 8.46
C ASP A 182 14.69 -10.72 8.01
N GLU A 183 13.77 -10.57 7.05
CA GLU A 183 13.30 -9.28 6.53
C GLU A 183 12.02 -8.77 7.19
N ASP A 184 11.53 -9.41 8.27
CA ASP A 184 10.26 -9.04 8.91
C ASP A 184 9.09 -8.90 7.89
N ALA A 185 9.00 -9.85 6.95
CA ALA A 185 7.97 -9.84 5.95
C ALA A 185 6.61 -10.27 6.54
N THR A 186 5.55 -9.70 5.98
CA THR A 186 4.15 -10.12 6.24
C THR A 186 3.58 -10.97 5.12
N LEU A 187 4.20 -10.90 3.93
CA LEU A 187 3.92 -11.72 2.76
C LEU A 187 5.22 -11.95 1.97
N VAL A 188 5.48 -13.19 1.61
CA VAL A 188 6.42 -13.58 0.55
C VAL A 188 5.68 -14.54 -0.37
N GLU A 189 5.51 -14.17 -1.64
CA GLU A 189 4.80 -14.94 -2.64
C GLU A 189 5.66 -15.09 -3.90
N VAL A 190 5.68 -16.31 -4.45
CA VAL A 190 6.32 -16.66 -5.72
C VAL A 190 5.26 -17.27 -6.64
N ASN A 191 4.87 -16.52 -7.67
CA ASN A 191 3.85 -16.95 -8.62
C ASN A 191 4.14 -16.48 -10.05
N PRO A 192 4.72 -17.35 -10.92
CA PRO A 192 4.95 -18.76 -10.68
C PRO A 192 6.31 -19.07 -10.03
N MET A 193 6.33 -20.09 -9.18
CA MET A 193 7.52 -20.91 -8.92
C MET A 193 7.58 -21.96 -10.02
N ILE A 194 8.65 -22.01 -10.81
CA ILE A 194 8.70 -22.88 -11.99
C ILE A 194 9.60 -24.09 -11.75
N LEU A 195 9.29 -25.18 -12.44
CA LEU A 195 10.27 -26.21 -12.82
C LEU A 195 10.68 -25.95 -14.26
N SER A 196 11.94 -25.60 -14.50
CA SER A 196 12.46 -25.42 -15.86
C SER A 196 12.77 -26.77 -16.53
N ALA A 197 12.84 -26.77 -17.86
CA ALA A 197 13.04 -27.99 -18.66
C ALA A 197 14.39 -28.70 -18.39
N ASP A 198 15.37 -27.98 -17.84
CA ASP A 198 16.66 -28.50 -17.34
C ASP A 198 16.58 -29.03 -15.90
N GLY A 199 15.39 -29.05 -15.29
CA GLY A 199 15.14 -29.67 -13.99
C GLY A 199 15.41 -28.78 -12.78
N GLN A 200 15.56 -27.46 -12.97
CA GLN A 200 15.80 -26.53 -11.89
C GLN A 200 14.49 -25.88 -11.39
N VAL A 201 14.37 -25.70 -10.08
CA VAL A 201 13.26 -24.93 -9.49
C VAL A 201 13.70 -23.48 -9.30
N LYS A 202 12.90 -22.52 -9.78
CA LYS A 202 13.23 -21.08 -9.78
C LYS A 202 12.03 -20.23 -9.39
N ALA A 203 12.28 -19.06 -8.82
CA ALA A 203 11.28 -18.03 -8.59
C ALA A 203 11.19 -17.12 -9.84
N LEU A 204 10.16 -17.32 -10.67
CA LEU A 204 10.00 -16.57 -11.92
C LEU A 204 9.31 -15.20 -11.71
N ASP A 205 8.56 -15.07 -10.63
CA ASP A 205 7.96 -13.81 -10.18
C ASP A 205 8.01 -13.76 -8.65
N GLY A 206 7.95 -12.57 -8.07
CA GLY A 206 8.07 -12.34 -6.64
C GLY A 206 7.21 -11.18 -6.18
N LYS A 207 6.45 -11.39 -5.11
CA LYS A 207 5.76 -10.34 -4.38
C LYS A 207 6.11 -10.44 -2.91
N VAL A 208 6.63 -9.35 -2.36
CA VAL A 208 7.04 -9.27 -0.96
C VAL A 208 6.40 -8.02 -0.35
N THR A 209 5.84 -8.20 0.84
CA THR A 209 5.34 -7.11 1.69
C THR A 209 6.09 -7.16 3.01
N LEU A 210 6.84 -6.10 3.31
CA LEU A 210 7.61 -5.91 4.54
C LEU A 210 6.75 -5.22 5.62
N ASP A 211 6.95 -5.55 6.90
CA ASP A 211 6.28 -4.86 8.01
C ASP A 211 6.90 -3.48 8.26
N ASP A 212 6.15 -2.41 8.01
CA ASP A 212 6.61 -1.04 8.25
C ASP A 212 6.93 -0.78 9.74
N ASN A 213 6.31 -1.53 10.66
CA ASN A 213 6.59 -1.41 12.08
C ASN A 213 7.98 -1.96 12.47
N ALA A 214 8.60 -2.77 11.61
CA ALA A 214 9.93 -3.32 11.84
C ALA A 214 11.07 -2.41 11.32
N ALA A 215 10.75 -1.29 10.66
CA ALA A 215 11.73 -0.39 10.06
C ALA A 215 12.86 0.06 11.00
N PHE A 216 12.59 0.17 12.31
CA PHE A 216 13.59 0.58 13.31
C PHE A 216 14.77 -0.41 13.44
N ARG A 217 14.61 -1.66 13.00
CA ARG A 217 15.65 -2.71 13.01
C ARG A 217 15.99 -3.22 11.62
N GLN A 218 15.43 -2.60 10.58
CA GLN A 218 15.63 -2.93 9.17
C GLN A 218 16.02 -1.67 8.36
N PRO A 219 17.12 -0.99 8.70
CA PRO A 219 17.50 0.26 8.04
C PRO A 219 17.74 0.11 6.52
N GLU A 220 18.14 -1.08 6.07
CA GLU A 220 18.36 -1.41 4.67
C GLU A 220 17.07 -1.29 3.82
N HIS A 221 15.90 -1.46 4.44
CA HIS A 221 14.61 -1.36 3.73
C HIS A 221 14.31 0.03 3.19
N GLU A 222 14.98 1.09 3.69
CA GLU A 222 14.82 2.43 3.12
C GLU A 222 15.18 2.47 1.63
N ALA A 223 16.13 1.63 1.19
CA ALA A 223 16.52 1.54 -0.22
C ALA A 223 15.38 1.05 -1.12
N TYR A 224 14.39 0.35 -0.58
CA TYR A 224 13.24 -0.14 -1.33
C TYR A 224 12.10 0.87 -1.47
N ALA A 225 12.12 1.94 -0.66
CA ALA A 225 11.06 2.93 -0.63
C ALA A 225 10.91 3.64 -2.00
N ASP A 226 9.72 3.56 -2.57
CA ASP A 226 9.41 4.22 -3.83
C ASP A 226 8.95 5.66 -3.60
N LYS A 227 9.92 6.57 -3.44
CA LYS A 227 9.65 7.99 -3.19
C LYS A 227 9.05 8.72 -4.40
N ALA A 228 9.06 8.11 -5.60
CA ALA A 228 8.58 8.74 -6.83
C ALA A 228 7.08 8.55 -7.09
N ALA A 229 6.46 7.53 -6.49
CA ALA A 229 5.05 7.19 -6.67
C ALA A 229 4.13 7.65 -5.53
N GLU A 230 4.68 8.24 -4.46
CA GLU A 230 3.90 8.72 -3.30
C GLU A 230 3.19 10.04 -3.69
N ASP A 231 1.90 10.17 -3.35
CA ASP A 231 1.16 11.42 -3.58
C ASP A 231 1.90 12.57 -2.85
N PRO A 232 2.10 13.75 -3.48
CA PRO A 232 2.82 14.85 -2.85
C PRO A 232 2.26 15.26 -1.48
N LEU A 233 0.95 15.13 -1.26
CA LEU A 233 0.29 15.40 0.02
C LEU A 233 0.59 14.31 1.05
N GLU A 234 0.60 13.04 0.64
CA GLU A 234 1.00 11.93 1.51
C GLU A 234 2.46 12.05 1.93
N ALA A 235 3.36 12.37 0.99
CA ALA A 235 4.77 12.61 1.28
C ALA A 235 4.98 13.81 2.22
N ALA A 236 4.26 14.92 1.98
CA ALA A 236 4.33 16.10 2.84
C ALA A 236 3.76 15.85 4.25
N ALA A 237 2.70 15.05 4.36
CA ALA A 237 2.12 14.65 5.64
C ALA A 237 3.05 13.74 6.43
N LYS A 238 3.66 12.74 5.77
CA LYS A 238 4.64 11.83 6.36
C LYS A 238 5.87 12.56 6.88
N ALA A 239 6.36 13.58 6.16
CA ALA A 239 7.46 14.43 6.62
C ALA A 239 7.13 15.24 7.90
N LYS A 240 5.84 15.34 8.25
CA LYS A 240 5.32 15.99 9.46
C LYS A 240 4.80 14.96 10.48
N ASP A 241 5.12 13.67 10.31
CA ASP A 241 4.66 12.55 11.15
C ASP A 241 3.13 12.42 11.24
N LEU A 242 2.42 12.74 10.15
CA LEU A 242 0.97 12.62 10.07
C LEU A 242 0.53 11.37 9.31
N ASN A 243 -0.48 10.67 9.83
CA ASN A 243 -1.12 9.55 9.13
C ASN A 243 -2.18 10.09 8.16
N TYR A 244 -1.81 10.27 6.90
CA TYR A 244 -2.66 10.83 5.86
C TYR A 244 -2.81 9.86 4.69
N VAL A 245 -4.01 9.78 4.10
CA VAL A 245 -4.26 9.07 2.84
C VAL A 245 -5.16 9.93 1.97
N LYS A 246 -4.78 10.17 0.71
CA LYS A 246 -5.58 10.95 -0.24
C LYS A 246 -6.77 10.13 -0.74
N LEU A 247 -7.95 10.77 -0.83
CA LEU A 247 -9.16 10.19 -1.41
C LEU A 247 -9.76 11.12 -2.49
N GLU A 248 -10.65 10.56 -3.30
CA GLU A 248 -11.42 11.31 -4.30
C GLU A 248 -12.67 11.94 -3.67
N GLY A 249 -12.53 13.14 -3.12
CA GLY A 249 -13.64 13.85 -2.50
C GLY A 249 -13.37 15.35 -2.30
N SER A 250 -14.28 15.98 -1.58
CA SER A 250 -14.32 17.44 -1.38
C SER A 250 -14.49 17.88 0.07
N VAL A 251 -14.70 16.95 1.01
CA VAL A 251 -14.74 17.25 2.45
C VAL A 251 -13.44 16.78 3.09
N GLY A 252 -12.57 17.70 3.47
CA GLY A 252 -11.32 17.38 4.18
C GLY A 252 -11.61 16.91 5.60
N ILE A 253 -11.02 15.81 6.04
CA ILE A 253 -11.28 15.21 7.35
C ILE A 253 -10.04 15.34 8.23
N ILE A 254 -10.23 15.80 9.47
CA ILE A 254 -9.22 15.76 10.53
C ILE A 254 -9.87 15.13 11.75
N GLY A 255 -9.27 14.08 12.30
CA GLY A 255 -9.74 13.52 13.56
C GLY A 255 -8.63 12.79 14.31
N ASN A 256 -8.97 12.28 15.49
CA ASN A 256 -8.03 11.53 16.33
C ASN A 256 -8.46 10.08 16.53
N GLY A 257 -7.52 9.17 16.30
CA GLY A 257 -7.70 7.73 16.32
C GLY A 257 -8.31 7.20 15.02
N ALA A 258 -7.58 6.30 14.36
CA ALA A 258 -7.95 5.72 13.07
C ALA A 258 -9.40 5.21 13.00
N GLY A 259 -9.92 4.57 14.05
CA GLY A 259 -11.31 4.10 14.09
C GLY A 259 -12.34 5.22 13.98
N LEU A 260 -12.16 6.31 14.73
CA LEU A 260 -13.05 7.47 14.68
C LEU A 260 -12.95 8.20 13.33
N VAL A 261 -11.73 8.35 12.80
CA VAL A 261 -11.52 8.98 11.49
C VAL A 261 -12.21 8.17 10.40
N MET A 262 -12.05 6.84 10.35
CA MET A 262 -12.75 5.97 9.39
C MET A 262 -14.27 6.09 9.52
N SER A 263 -14.83 6.03 10.73
CA SER A 263 -16.26 6.27 10.93
C SER A 263 -16.70 7.67 10.49
N THR A 264 -15.82 8.66 10.58
CA THR A 264 -16.05 10.03 10.09
C THR A 264 -16.14 10.07 8.57
N LEU A 265 -15.31 9.29 7.87
CA LEU A 265 -15.40 9.14 6.42
C LEU A 265 -16.79 8.58 6.04
N ASP A 266 -17.24 7.53 6.71
CA ASP A 266 -18.49 6.85 6.41
C ASP A 266 -19.70 7.77 6.60
N VAL A 267 -19.81 8.47 7.75
CA VAL A 267 -20.95 9.36 8.00
C VAL A 267 -20.96 10.57 7.05
N VAL A 268 -19.79 11.08 6.63
CA VAL A 268 -19.70 12.15 5.64
C VAL A 268 -20.11 11.65 4.26
N ALA A 269 -19.67 10.45 3.86
CA ALA A 269 -20.08 9.85 2.60
C ALA A 269 -21.60 9.65 2.55
N TYR A 270 -22.20 9.09 3.61
CA TYR A 270 -23.66 8.92 3.71
C TYR A 270 -24.41 10.25 3.72
N ALA A 271 -23.95 11.24 4.49
CA ALA A 271 -24.59 12.55 4.52
C ALA A 271 -24.49 13.27 3.17
N GLY A 272 -23.38 13.08 2.45
CA GLY A 272 -23.12 13.64 1.13
C GLY A 272 -24.11 13.20 0.06
N GLU A 273 -24.66 11.99 0.14
CA GLU A 273 -25.67 11.49 -0.81
C GLU A 273 -26.92 12.38 -0.90
N ALA A 274 -27.23 13.12 0.16
CA ALA A 274 -28.38 14.02 0.22
C ALA A 274 -28.16 15.37 -0.49
N PHE A 275 -26.94 15.69 -0.93
CA PHE A 275 -26.60 17.00 -1.50
C PHE A 275 -26.19 16.93 -2.98
N PRO A 276 -26.42 18.00 -3.77
CA PRO A 276 -25.91 18.10 -5.13
C PRO A 276 -24.39 17.92 -5.18
N GLY A 277 -23.90 17.26 -6.23
CA GLY A 277 -22.47 16.95 -6.36
C GLY A 277 -21.97 15.80 -5.47
N GLN A 278 -22.85 15.23 -4.62
CA GLN A 278 -22.55 14.12 -3.71
C GLN A 278 -21.17 14.23 -3.05
N PRO A 279 -20.94 15.27 -2.21
CA PRO A 279 -19.65 15.48 -1.55
C PRO A 279 -19.21 14.23 -0.79
N LYS A 280 -17.93 13.88 -0.93
CA LYS A 280 -17.32 12.72 -0.27
C LYS A 280 -16.10 13.15 0.53
N PRO A 281 -15.64 12.33 1.49
CA PRO A 281 -14.37 12.56 2.17
C PRO A 281 -13.23 12.67 1.15
N ALA A 282 -12.43 13.73 1.27
CA ALA A 282 -11.29 14.01 0.39
C ALA A 282 -9.99 13.33 0.86
N ASN A 283 -9.96 12.86 2.11
CA ASN A 283 -8.80 12.24 2.70
C ASN A 283 -9.16 11.47 3.98
N PHE A 284 -8.22 10.65 4.44
CA PHE A 284 -8.06 10.25 5.83
C PHE A 284 -6.95 11.11 6.46
N LEU A 285 -7.12 11.60 7.67
CA LEU A 285 -6.04 12.20 8.47
C LEU A 285 -6.27 11.93 9.96
N ASP A 286 -5.37 11.13 10.55
CA ASP A 286 -5.32 10.86 11.98
C ASP A 286 -4.16 11.62 12.63
N ILE A 287 -4.50 12.57 13.51
CA ILE A 287 -3.54 13.36 14.30
C ILE A 287 -3.05 12.62 15.55
N GLY A 288 -3.50 11.39 15.78
CA GLY A 288 -3.12 10.54 16.88
C GLY A 288 -3.65 11.00 18.24
N GLY A 289 -3.06 10.48 19.31
CA GLY A 289 -3.48 10.74 20.69
C GLY A 289 -3.02 12.07 21.28
N GLY A 290 -2.27 12.90 20.54
CA GLY A 290 -1.68 14.16 20.99
C GLY A 290 -1.94 15.31 20.00
N ALA A 291 -2.98 16.11 20.24
CA ALA A 291 -3.28 17.25 19.37
C ALA A 291 -2.56 18.52 19.84
N SER A 292 -1.24 18.62 19.62
CA SER A 292 -0.52 19.88 19.83
C SER A 292 -0.93 20.93 18.79
N ALA A 293 -0.60 22.20 19.05
CA ALA A 293 -0.84 23.28 18.10
C ALA A 293 -0.09 23.04 16.77
N GLU A 294 1.13 22.51 16.85
CA GLU A 294 1.96 22.21 15.68
C GLU A 294 1.35 21.09 14.82
N VAL A 295 0.87 20.01 15.45
CA VAL A 295 0.21 18.90 14.75
C VAL A 295 -1.10 19.36 14.09
N MET A 296 -1.89 20.18 14.78
CA MET A 296 -3.12 20.75 14.20
C MET A 296 -2.82 21.69 13.03
N ALA A 297 -1.80 22.55 13.14
CA ALA A 297 -1.38 23.44 12.07
C ALA A 297 -0.87 22.67 10.85
N ALA A 298 -0.03 21.66 11.09
CA ALA A 298 0.46 20.77 10.05
C ALA A 298 -0.70 20.06 9.32
N GLY A 299 -1.66 19.53 10.07
CA GLY A 299 -2.83 18.87 9.51
C GLY A 299 -3.68 19.83 8.65
N LEU A 300 -4.01 21.01 9.16
CA LEU A 300 -4.75 22.02 8.40
C LEU A 300 -4.00 22.45 7.13
N GLU A 301 -2.69 22.66 7.20
CA GLU A 301 -1.86 23.03 6.05
C GLU A 301 -1.94 21.98 4.93
N ILE A 302 -1.83 20.68 5.28
CA ILE A 302 -1.97 19.59 4.31
C ILE A 302 -3.36 19.61 3.68
N ILE A 303 -4.42 19.69 4.48
CA ILE A 303 -5.81 19.66 3.98
C ILE A 303 -6.13 20.87 3.09
N ILE A 304 -5.62 22.06 3.43
CA ILE A 304 -5.86 23.29 2.68
C ILE A 304 -5.09 23.30 1.35
N SER A 305 -3.92 22.65 1.30
CA SER A 305 -3.11 22.55 0.08
C SER A 305 -3.76 21.69 -1.01
N ASP A 306 -4.75 20.86 -0.64
CA ASP A 306 -5.53 20.05 -1.57
C ASP A 306 -6.62 20.88 -2.26
N PRO A 307 -6.54 21.11 -3.59
CA PRO A 307 -7.51 21.93 -4.31
C PRO A 307 -8.90 21.28 -4.43
N SER A 308 -9.03 19.96 -4.19
CA SER A 308 -10.32 19.28 -4.22
C SER A 308 -11.16 19.58 -2.99
N VAL A 309 -10.53 19.96 -1.87
CA VAL A 309 -11.21 20.27 -0.60
C VAL A 309 -11.99 21.58 -0.69
N LYS A 310 -13.28 21.51 -0.37
CA LYS A 310 -14.24 22.62 -0.37
C LYS A 310 -14.72 22.98 1.04
N SER A 311 -14.76 22.02 1.96
CA SER A 311 -15.01 22.22 3.39
C SER A 311 -14.13 21.28 4.21
N ILE A 312 -13.96 21.56 5.49
CA ILE A 312 -13.15 20.74 6.39
C ILE A 312 -14.01 20.33 7.60
N PHE A 313 -13.96 19.07 7.99
CA PHE A 313 -14.60 18.55 9.19
C PHE A 313 -13.53 18.08 10.19
N VAL A 314 -13.45 18.78 11.32
CA VAL A 314 -12.64 18.38 12.49
C VAL A 314 -13.54 17.64 13.47
N ASN A 315 -13.34 16.33 13.59
CA ASN A 315 -14.07 15.48 14.52
C ASN A 315 -13.12 14.92 15.58
N VAL A 316 -13.20 15.47 16.79
CA VAL A 316 -12.31 15.06 17.88
C VAL A 316 -13.12 14.56 19.07
N PHE A 317 -12.78 13.35 19.52
CA PHE A 317 -13.23 12.80 20.79
C PHE A 317 -12.07 12.86 21.79
N GLY A 318 -12.18 13.77 22.75
CA GLY A 318 -11.22 13.99 23.81
C GLY A 318 -11.18 12.81 24.78
N GLY A 319 -10.03 12.15 24.81
CA GLY A 319 -9.67 11.11 25.77
C GLY A 319 -8.48 11.58 26.61
N ILE A 320 -7.29 11.07 26.27
CA ILE A 320 -6.01 11.54 26.85
C ILE A 320 -5.76 13.00 26.45
N THR A 321 -5.90 13.32 25.16
CA THR A 321 -5.93 14.72 24.72
C THR A 321 -7.26 15.35 25.07
N ALA A 322 -7.21 16.44 25.84
CA ALA A 322 -8.39 17.19 26.24
C ALA A 322 -8.84 18.16 25.13
N CYS A 323 -10.15 18.36 24.98
CA CYS A 323 -10.72 19.19 23.90
C CYS A 323 -10.32 20.66 23.98
N ASP A 324 -9.98 21.18 25.16
CA ASP A 324 -9.45 22.53 25.32
C ASP A 324 -8.04 22.68 24.72
N ALA A 325 -7.19 21.65 24.83
CA ALA A 325 -5.89 21.64 24.15
C ALA A 325 -6.07 21.63 22.62
N VAL A 326 -7.01 20.82 22.11
CA VAL A 326 -7.35 20.77 20.68
C VAL A 326 -7.87 22.13 20.19
N ALA A 327 -8.80 22.73 20.93
CA ALA A 327 -9.35 24.04 20.62
C ALA A 327 -8.26 25.12 20.58
N ASN A 328 -7.37 25.16 21.57
CA ASN A 328 -6.22 26.07 21.57
C ASN A 328 -5.28 25.79 20.40
N GLY A 329 -5.09 24.51 20.03
CA GLY A 329 -4.32 24.12 18.86
C GLY A 329 -4.91 24.64 17.56
N ILE A 330 -6.24 24.56 17.38
CA ILE A 330 -6.94 25.15 16.23
C ILE A 330 -6.75 26.67 16.20
N VAL A 331 -6.95 27.37 17.32
CA VAL A 331 -6.77 28.84 17.39
C VAL A 331 -5.33 29.23 17.03
N SER A 332 -4.36 28.52 17.58
CA SER A 332 -2.94 28.77 17.33
C SER A 332 -2.57 28.48 15.86
N ALA A 333 -3.13 27.42 15.29
CA ALA A 333 -2.94 27.08 13.88
C ALA A 333 -3.45 28.18 12.95
N PHE A 334 -4.64 28.74 13.21
CA PHE A 334 -5.18 29.85 12.44
C PHE A 334 -4.27 31.09 12.51
N GLN A 335 -3.80 31.44 13.70
CA GLN A 335 -2.88 32.58 13.88
C GLN A 335 -1.54 32.35 13.16
N LEU A 336 -1.01 31.13 13.23
CA LEU A 336 0.25 30.77 12.58
C LEU A 336 0.13 30.86 11.06
N LEU A 337 -0.92 30.25 10.48
CA LEU A 337 -1.18 30.28 9.04
C LEU A 337 -1.44 31.71 8.55
N GLU A 338 -2.22 32.50 9.28
CA GLU A 338 -2.44 33.92 8.98
C GLU A 338 -1.12 34.71 9.00
N SER A 339 -0.24 34.46 9.97
CA SER A 339 1.07 35.13 10.06
C SER A 339 2.01 34.83 8.87
N ARG A 340 1.77 33.71 8.17
CA ARG A 340 2.49 33.30 6.95
C ARG A 340 1.81 33.81 5.67
N GLY A 341 0.66 34.46 5.77
CA GLY A 341 -0.15 34.89 4.63
C GLY A 341 -1.02 33.78 4.03
N GLU A 342 -1.18 32.66 4.74
CA GLU A 342 -1.92 31.47 4.31
C GLU A 342 -3.29 31.42 4.99
N ALA A 343 -4.19 32.33 4.62
CA ALA A 343 -5.50 32.40 5.27
C ALA A 343 -6.31 31.09 5.08
N VAL A 344 -6.91 30.59 6.16
CA VAL A 344 -7.86 29.47 6.11
C VAL A 344 -9.14 29.95 5.44
N THR A 345 -9.30 29.65 4.16
CA THR A 345 -10.44 30.11 3.34
C THR A 345 -11.57 29.10 3.24
N ARG A 346 -11.33 27.85 3.63
CA ARG A 346 -12.34 26.78 3.60
C ARG A 346 -13.15 26.78 4.89
N PRO A 347 -14.49 26.65 4.82
CA PRO A 347 -15.30 26.53 6.02
C PRO A 347 -14.92 25.28 6.81
N LEU A 348 -14.78 25.44 8.12
CA LEU A 348 -14.36 24.44 9.08
C LEU A 348 -15.52 24.09 10.01
N VAL A 349 -16.05 22.89 9.92
CA VAL A 349 -17.01 22.36 10.88
C VAL A 349 -16.25 21.62 11.96
N VAL A 350 -16.50 21.94 13.22
CA VAL A 350 -15.77 21.37 14.36
C VAL A 350 -16.76 20.73 15.33
N ARG A 351 -16.51 19.44 15.63
CA ARG A 351 -17.18 18.73 16.71
C ARG A 351 -16.15 18.27 17.73
N LEU A 352 -16.31 18.75 18.96
CA LEU A 352 -15.51 18.37 20.13
C LEU A 352 -16.41 17.67 21.15
N ASP A 353 -16.02 16.48 21.59
CA ASP A 353 -16.74 15.72 22.63
C ASP A 353 -15.78 14.97 23.55
N GLY A 354 -16.23 14.54 24.73
CA GLY A 354 -15.38 13.89 25.73
C GLY A 354 -14.71 14.86 26.71
N ASN A 355 -13.45 14.60 27.06
CA ASN A 355 -12.73 15.32 28.11
C ASN A 355 -12.61 16.83 27.81
N ASN A 356 -13.06 17.69 28.73
CA ASN A 356 -13.11 19.15 28.58
C ASN A 356 -13.83 19.70 27.33
N ALA A 357 -14.75 18.93 26.72
CA ALA A 357 -15.45 19.36 25.51
C ALA A 357 -16.14 20.72 25.64
N LEU A 358 -16.81 20.98 26.77
CA LEU A 358 -17.49 22.26 27.02
C LEU A 358 -16.51 23.45 26.99
N LEU A 359 -15.34 23.28 27.62
CA LEU A 359 -14.31 24.32 27.63
C LEU A 359 -13.70 24.52 26.23
N GLY A 360 -13.42 23.43 25.50
CA GLY A 360 -12.94 23.51 24.12
C GLY A 360 -13.91 24.23 23.19
N ARG A 361 -15.21 23.95 23.30
CA ARG A 361 -16.27 24.67 22.55
C ARG A 361 -16.30 26.15 22.94
N GLN A 362 -16.16 26.48 24.23
CA GLN A 362 -16.11 27.86 24.69
C GLN A 362 -14.90 28.62 24.12
N ILE A 363 -13.72 28.02 24.12
CA ILE A 363 -12.49 28.61 23.55
C ILE A 363 -12.70 28.97 22.07
N LEU A 364 -13.25 28.06 21.28
CA LEU A 364 -13.51 28.32 19.86
C LEU A 364 -14.58 29.39 19.63
N ALA A 365 -15.63 29.39 20.46
CA ALA A 365 -16.67 30.42 20.40
C ALA A 365 -16.13 31.82 20.73
N ASP A 366 -15.24 31.93 21.72
CA ASP A 366 -14.62 33.19 22.14
C ASP A 366 -13.59 33.70 21.12
N ALA A 367 -12.87 32.79 20.46
CA ALA A 367 -11.89 33.13 19.43
C ALA A 367 -12.53 33.75 18.16
N LYS A 368 -13.82 33.47 17.89
CA LYS A 368 -14.59 34.02 16.76
C LYS A 368 -13.85 33.89 15.41
N LEU A 369 -13.20 32.74 15.21
CA LEU A 369 -12.48 32.45 13.98
C LEU A 369 -13.45 32.45 12.79
N SER A 370 -13.12 33.22 11.75
CA SER A 370 -13.95 33.29 10.55
C SER A 370 -14.04 31.92 9.87
N GLY A 371 -15.26 31.52 9.51
CA GLY A 371 -15.51 30.25 8.81
C GLY A 371 -15.47 29.00 9.70
N VAL A 372 -15.38 29.15 11.03
CA VAL A 372 -15.46 28.02 11.98
C VAL A 372 -16.87 27.88 12.54
N GLU A 373 -17.46 26.69 12.40
CA GLU A 373 -18.79 26.35 12.91
C GLU A 373 -18.69 25.20 13.93
N LEU A 374 -19.21 25.42 15.14
CA LEU A 374 -19.30 24.37 16.18
C LEU A 374 -20.59 23.58 16.02
N VAL A 375 -20.48 22.26 16.00
CA VAL A 375 -21.64 21.36 15.89
C VAL A 375 -21.54 20.27 16.96
N ASP A 376 -22.69 19.93 17.56
CA ASP A 376 -22.75 19.10 18.76
C ASP A 376 -22.57 17.61 18.47
N THR A 377 -23.24 17.11 17.43
CA THR A 377 -23.24 15.69 17.07
C THR A 377 -22.39 15.43 15.84
N MET A 378 -21.89 14.20 15.72
CA MET A 378 -21.11 13.76 14.58
C MET A 378 -21.94 13.77 13.28
N ASP A 379 -23.20 13.34 13.34
CA ASP A 379 -24.08 13.28 12.17
C ASP A 379 -24.45 14.68 11.66
N ASP A 380 -24.76 15.61 12.57
CA ASP A 380 -25.06 16.99 12.20
C ASP A 380 -23.81 17.67 11.62
N ALA A 381 -22.64 17.41 12.19
CA ALA A 381 -21.39 17.98 11.73
C ALA A 381 -20.99 17.44 10.34
N ALA A 382 -21.16 16.14 10.12
CA ALA A 382 -20.94 15.50 8.83
C ALA A 382 -21.87 16.07 7.75
N LYS A 383 -23.18 16.17 8.06
CA LYS A 383 -24.17 16.79 7.19
C LYS A 383 -23.83 18.23 6.86
N ARG A 384 -23.43 19.02 7.85
CA ARG A 384 -23.07 20.43 7.66
C ARG A 384 -21.81 20.58 6.81
N ALA A 385 -20.79 19.76 7.03
CA ALA A 385 -19.58 19.77 6.23
C ALA A 385 -19.86 19.41 4.77
N ALA A 386 -20.69 18.39 4.53
CA ALA A 386 -21.13 18.01 3.19
C ALA A 386 -21.93 19.11 2.51
N GLU A 387 -22.89 19.74 3.20
CA GLU A 387 -23.66 20.88 2.68
C GLU A 387 -22.73 22.02 2.22
N LEU A 388 -21.76 22.40 3.05
CA LEU A 388 -20.81 23.46 2.75
C LEU A 388 -19.91 23.11 1.55
N ALA A 389 -19.51 21.85 1.41
CA ALA A 389 -18.77 21.39 0.24
C ALA A 389 -19.61 21.43 -1.05
N ALA A 390 -20.90 21.11 -0.98
CA ALA A 390 -21.80 21.18 -2.12
C ALA A 390 -22.05 22.61 -2.61
N VAL A 391 -22.10 23.59 -1.69
CA VAL A 391 -22.30 25.01 -2.03
C VAL A 391 -21.04 25.63 -2.65
N GLY A 392 -19.86 25.13 -2.28
CA GLY A 392 -18.57 25.54 -2.85
C GLY A 392 -18.13 24.79 -4.11
N ALA A 393 -18.97 23.89 -4.64
CA ALA A 393 -18.70 23.04 -5.81
C ALA A 393 -18.97 23.73 -7.16
#